data_AF-A0A024TY90-F1
#
_entry.id   AF-A0A024TY90-F1
#
_cell.length_a   1.000
_cell.length_b   1.000
_cell.length_c   1.000
_cell.angle_alpha   90.00
_cell.angle_beta   90.00
_cell.angle_gamma   90.00
#
_symmetry.space_group_name_H-M   'P 1'
#
loop_
_entity.id
_entity.type
_entity.pdbx_description
1 polymer ?
#
loop_
_entity_poly.entity_id
_entity_poly.type
_entity_poly.pdbx_seq_one_letter_code
_entity_poly.pdbx_strand_id
1 'polypeptide(L)'
;MVWNRLRFPNMAVTYVAKTPKSRLRENEHIFRVETNYTKHDIKEYLQKVYNLPVVKVATMNYEGKFKRAMQGRFVYKEKDWKKAIVTLDAKAASAVSKSA
;
A
#
# COMPACT_ATOMS: atom_id res chain seq x y z
N MET A 1 2.77 -10.46 -25.44
CA MET A 1 2.25 -9.11 -25.13
C MET A 1 0.89 -9.29 -24.45
N VAL A 2 0.84 -9.36 -23.12
CA VAL A 2 -0.38 -9.74 -22.39
C VAL A 2 -1.18 -8.50 -22.05
N TRP A 3 -2.34 -8.33 -22.69
CA TRP A 3 -3.31 -7.28 -22.44
C TRP A 3 -4.16 -7.64 -21.23
N ASN A 4 -3.63 -7.49 -20.01
CA ASN A 4 -4.42 -7.65 -18.80
C ASN A 4 -5.23 -6.37 -18.53
N ARG A 5 -6.28 -6.12 -19.32
CA ARG A 5 -7.23 -5.01 -19.09
C ARG A 5 -8.24 -5.40 -18.00
N LEU A 6 -7.84 -5.26 -16.74
CA LEU A 6 -8.78 -5.35 -15.61
C LEU A 6 -9.67 -4.09 -15.61
N ARG A 7 -10.93 -4.25 -16.03
CA ARG A 7 -11.90 -3.15 -16.09
C ARG A 7 -12.33 -2.65 -14.71
N PHE A 8 -12.37 -3.56 -13.73
CA PHE A 8 -12.79 -3.28 -12.35
C PHE A 8 -11.87 -4.00 -11.36
N PRO A 9 -10.74 -3.39 -10.96
CA PRO A 9 -9.84 -3.96 -9.96
C PRO A 9 -10.45 -3.92 -8.55
N ASN A 10 -10.57 -5.08 -7.91
CA ASN A 10 -10.91 -5.21 -6.49
C ASN A 10 -9.64 -5.22 -5.63
N MET A 11 -8.92 -4.09 -5.57
CA MET A 11 -7.72 -3.97 -4.75
C MET A 11 -7.99 -3.11 -3.51
N ALA A 12 -8.10 -3.75 -2.36
CA ALA A 12 -8.15 -3.06 -1.08
C ALA A 12 -6.77 -2.48 -0.73
N VAL A 13 -6.67 -1.16 -0.71
CA VAL A 13 -5.48 -0.42 -0.30
C VAL A 13 -5.80 0.42 0.93
N THR A 14 -5.07 0.21 2.02
CA THR A 14 -5.24 0.98 3.24
C THR A 14 -4.00 1.83 3.50
N TYR A 15 -4.17 3.15 3.65
CA TYR A 15 -3.08 4.03 4.04
C TYR A 15 -2.67 3.79 5.49
N VAL A 16 -1.36 3.72 5.75
CA VAL A 16 -0.82 3.57 7.10
C VAL A 16 -0.09 4.86 7.47
N ALA A 17 -0.54 5.49 8.56
CA ALA A 17 0.08 6.72 9.05
C ALA A 17 1.56 6.51 9.37
N LYS A 18 2.38 7.52 9.04
CA LYS A 18 3.81 7.51 9.37
C LYS A 18 3.96 7.69 10.87
N THR A 19 4.70 6.79 11.50
CA THR A 19 5.09 6.94 12.90
C THR A 19 6.44 7.65 12.97
N PRO A 20 6.72 8.52 13.97
CA PRO A 20 8.03 9.20 14.10
C PRO A 20 9.22 8.23 14.17
N LYS A 21 8.99 6.99 14.63
CA LYS A 21 10.01 5.92 14.66
C LYS A 21 10.39 5.38 13.28
N SER A 22 9.56 5.61 12.27
CA SER A 22 9.83 5.17 10.91
C SER A 22 10.74 6.18 10.22
N ARG A 23 11.96 5.76 9.84
CA ARG A 23 12.97 6.58 9.15
C ARG A 23 12.64 6.80 7.66
N LEU A 24 11.38 7.08 7.35
CA LEU A 24 10.90 7.32 5.99
C LEU A 24 11.08 8.78 5.62
N ARG A 25 11.29 9.03 4.32
CA ARG A 25 11.33 10.39 3.79
C ARG A 25 9.91 11.00 3.74
N GLU A 26 9.84 12.31 3.65
CA GLU A 26 8.55 13.03 3.59
C GLU A 26 7.70 12.62 2.39
N ASN A 27 8.32 12.29 1.25
CA ASN A 27 7.67 11.85 0.03
C ASN A 27 7.39 10.34 -0.03
N GLU A 28 7.75 9.58 1.00
CA GLU A 28 7.54 8.13 1.06
C GLU A 28 6.32 7.78 1.91
N HIS A 29 5.31 7.16 1.30
CA HIS A 29 4.06 6.79 1.97
C HIS A 29 3.94 5.27 2.12
N ILE A 30 3.26 4.84 3.18
CA ILE A 30 3.06 3.41 3.47
C ILE A 30 1.61 3.04 3.16
N PHE A 31 1.44 1.95 2.43
CA PHE A 31 0.16 1.32 2.18
C PHE A 31 0.20 -0.15 2.62
N ARG A 32 -0.89 -0.62 3.20
CA ARG A 32 -1.18 -2.02 3.42
C ARG A 32 -1.99 -2.52 2.22
N VAL A 33 -1.45 -3.56 1.58
CA VAL A 33 -2.05 -4.21 0.40
C VAL A 33 -2.06 -5.73 0.60
N GLU A 34 -2.82 -6.44 -0.23
CA GLU A 34 -2.83 -7.91 -0.18
C GLU A 34 -1.53 -8.50 -0.76
N THR A 35 -1.19 -9.71 -0.33
CA THR A 35 0.05 -10.40 -0.68
C THR A 35 0.11 -10.85 -2.14
N ASN A 36 -1.03 -10.94 -2.82
CA ASN A 36 -1.11 -11.40 -4.21
C ASN A 36 -0.66 -10.34 -5.24
N TYR A 37 -0.68 -9.05 -4.89
CA TYR A 37 -0.40 -7.97 -5.84
C TYR A 37 1.09 -7.73 -6.06
N THR A 38 1.52 -7.55 -7.31
CA THR A 38 2.92 -7.25 -7.63
C THR A 38 3.22 -5.75 -7.50
N LYS A 39 4.51 -5.38 -7.53
CA LYS A 39 4.95 -3.97 -7.50
C LYS A 39 4.40 -3.18 -8.69
N HIS A 40 4.25 -3.83 -9.84
CA HIS A 40 3.75 -3.22 -11.07
C HIS A 40 2.25 -2.93 -10.95
N ASP A 41 1.48 -3.89 -10.45
CA ASP A 41 0.03 -3.72 -10.23
C ASP A 41 -0.26 -2.56 -9.27
N ILE A 42 0.48 -2.49 -8.16
CA ILE A 42 0.33 -1.42 -7.17
C ILE A 42 0.64 -0.05 -7.80
N LYS A 43 1.71 0.04 -8.60
CA LYS A 43 2.09 1.28 -9.28
C LYS A 43 1.00 1.71 -10.26
N GLU A 44 0.54 0.78 -11.10
CA GLU A 44 -0.47 1.06 -12.11
C GLU A 44 -1.81 1.45 -11.48
N TYR A 45 -2.22 0.77 -10.41
CA TYR A 45 -3.44 1.11 -9.69
C TYR A 45 -3.40 2.51 -9.09
N LEU A 46 -2.31 2.87 -8.39
CA LEU A 46 -2.15 4.21 -7.81
C LEU A 46 -2.11 5.31 -8.88
N GLN A 47 -1.48 5.03 -10.02
CA GLN A 47 -1.41 5.97 -11.14
C GLN A 47 -2.75 6.11 -11.88
N LYS A 48 -3.49 5.02 -12.11
CA LYS A 48 -4.71 5.06 -12.92
C LYS A 48 -5.97 5.40 -12.12
N VAL A 49 -6.10 4.88 -10.91
CA VAL A 49 -7.30 5.06 -10.09
C VAL A 49 -7.24 6.37 -9.31
N TYR A 50 -6.08 6.69 -8.74
CA TYR A 50 -5.90 7.89 -7.91
C TYR A 50 -5.10 9.01 -8.59
N ASN A 51 -4.66 8.80 -9.84
CA ASN A 51 -3.88 9.79 -10.60
C ASN A 51 -2.62 10.30 -9.86
N LEU A 52 -1.97 9.43 -9.07
CA LEU A 52 -0.80 9.81 -8.26
C LEU A 52 0.51 9.70 -9.06
N PRO A 53 1.43 10.67 -8.93
CA PRO A 53 2.75 10.64 -9.57
C PRO A 53 3.71 9.71 -8.79
N VAL A 54 3.62 8.41 -9.04
CA VAL A 54 4.46 7.39 -8.38
C VAL A 54 5.80 7.18 -9.09
N VAL A 55 6.90 7.43 -8.37
CA VAL A 55 8.27 7.23 -8.87
C VAL A 55 8.69 5.77 -8.67
N LYS A 56 8.63 5.30 -7.42
CA LYS A 56 9.15 3.99 -7.00
C LYS A 56 8.21 3.32 -6.02
N VAL A 57 8.13 1.99 -6.11
CA VAL A 57 7.41 1.15 -5.16
C VAL A 57 8.37 0.09 -4.61
N ALA A 58 8.51 0.06 -3.29
CA ALA A 58 9.20 -1.00 -2.56
C ALA A 58 8.16 -1.80 -1.76
N THR A 59 8.22 -3.13 -1.85
CA THR A 59 7.26 -4.00 -1.16
C THR A 59 7.97 -4.97 -0.25
N MET A 60 7.32 -5.33 0.86
CA MET A 60 7.77 -6.37 1.77
C MET A 60 6.56 -7.14 2.29
N ASN A 61 6.68 -8.46 2.39
CA ASN A 61 5.62 -9.32 2.91
C ASN A 61 5.73 -9.38 4.43
N TYR A 62 4.60 -9.23 5.12
CA TYR A 62 4.47 -9.38 6.55
C TYR A 62 3.53 -10.51 6.87
N GLU A 63 4.01 -11.40 7.74
CA GLU A 63 3.15 -12.38 8.36
C GLU A 63 2.21 -11.71 9.38
N GLY A 64 0.93 -12.10 9.33
CA GLY A 64 -0.06 -11.69 10.29
C GLY A 64 0.26 -12.21 11.68
N LYS A 65 0.03 -11.38 12.70
CA LYS A 65 0.35 -11.75 14.08
C LYS A 65 -0.62 -12.80 14.58
N PHE A 66 -0.10 -13.79 15.30
CA PHE A 66 -0.92 -14.69 16.10
C PHE A 66 -1.41 -13.94 17.33
N LYS A 67 -2.73 -13.89 17.51
CA LYS A 67 -3.41 -13.29 18.66
C LYS A 67 -4.21 -14.36 19.39
N ARG A 68 -4.32 -14.20 20.70
CA ARG A 68 -5.18 -15.05 21.54
C ARG A 68 -6.53 -14.36 21.72
N ALA A 69 -7.61 -15.13 21.61
CA ALA A 69 -8.94 -14.65 21.93
C ALA A 69 -9.02 -14.24 23.41
N MET A 70 -9.89 -13.30 23.72
CA MET A 70 -10.00 -12.69 25.05
C MET A 70 -10.27 -13.71 26.17
N GLN A 71 -10.96 -14.82 25.87
CA GLN A 71 -11.20 -15.92 26.82
C GLN A 71 -10.13 -17.03 26.78
N GLY A 72 -9.00 -16.83 26.08
CA GLY A 72 -7.87 -17.78 26.03
C GLY A 72 -8.12 -19.09 25.29
N ARG A 73 -9.37 -19.36 24.88
CA ARG A 73 -9.78 -20.65 24.27
C ARG A 73 -9.30 -20.86 22.84
N PHE A 74 -9.01 -19.79 22.10
CA PHE A 74 -8.64 -19.88 20.68
C PHE A 74 -7.47 -18.97 20.33
N VAL A 75 -6.56 -19.47 19.51
CA VAL A 75 -5.52 -18.68 18.86
C VAL A 75 -5.96 -18.44 17.43
N TYR A 76 -5.99 -17.19 16.99
CA TYR A 76 -6.27 -16.84 15.60
C TYR A 76 -5.10 -16.05 15.02
N LYS A 77 -4.87 -16.23 13.72
CA LYS A 77 -3.86 -15.49 12.97
C LYS A 77 -4.54 -14.33 12.25
N GLU A 78 -3.98 -13.13 12.36
CA GLU A 78 -4.40 -12.02 11.50
C GLU A 78 -4.06 -12.33 10.03
N LYS A 79 -4.81 -11.72 9.10
CA LYS A 79 -4.52 -11.87 7.66
C LYS A 79 -3.11 -11.34 7.34
N ASP A 80 -2.32 -12.19 6.69
CA ASP A 80 -1.03 -11.82 6.11
C ASP A 80 -1.22 -10.64 5.15
N TRP A 81 -0.25 -9.73 5.13
CA TRP A 81 -0.35 -8.51 4.34
C TRP A 81 0.98 -8.10 3.76
N LYS A 82 0.94 -7.28 2.73
CA LYS A 82 2.12 -6.73 2.10
C LYS A 82 2.18 -5.25 2.39
N LYS A 83 3.32 -4.77 2.87
CA LYS A 83 3.60 -3.35 3.04
C LYS A 83 4.18 -2.84 1.74
N ALA A 84 3.54 -1.84 1.17
CA ALA A 84 4.04 -1.09 0.03
C ALA A 84 4.51 0.28 0.52
N ILE A 85 5.81 0.55 0.38
CA ILE A 85 6.41 1.87 0.54
C ILE A 85 6.46 2.49 -0.85
N VAL A 86 5.75 3.59 -1.02
CA VAL A 86 5.57 4.27 -2.30
C VAL A 86 6.23 5.63 -2.21
N THR A 87 7.17 5.88 -3.11
CA THR A 87 7.83 7.18 -3.27
C THR A 87 7.05 7.99 -4.29
N LEU A 88 6.48 9.10 -3.85
CA LEU A 88 5.83 10.08 -4.71
C LEU A 88 6.84 11.12 -5.21
N ASP A 89 6.55 11.69 -6.37
CA ASP A 89 7.27 12.86 -6.85
C ASP A 89 6.88 14.09 -6.03
N ALA A 90 7.84 14.63 -5.28
CA ALA A 90 7.66 15.79 -4.43
C ALA A 90 7.25 17.04 -5.22
N LYS A 91 7.68 17.15 -6.49
CA LYS A 91 7.40 18.31 -7.33
C LYS A 91 5.93 18.35 -7.78
N ALA A 92 5.34 17.18 -7.99
CA ALA A 92 3.96 17.04 -8.42
C ALA A 92 2.95 16.96 -7.25
N ALA A 93 3.39 16.51 -6.06
CA ALA A 93 2.52 16.43 -4.88
C ALA A 93 1.98 17.79 -4.39
N SER A 94 2.75 18.87 -4.53
CA SER A 94 2.33 20.24 -4.15
C SER A 94 1.27 20.85 -5.09
N ALA A 95 1.07 20.26 -6.27
CA ALA A 95 0.04 20.68 -7.22
C ALA A 95 -1.33 20.06 -6.89
N VAL A 96 -1.34 18.84 -6.34
CA VAL A 96 -2.57 18.09 -6.01
C VAL A 96 -3.28 18.65 -4.78
N SER A 97 -2.54 19.21 -3.81
CA SER A 97 -3.15 19.83 -2.61
C SER A 97 -3.85 21.17 -2.87
N LYS A 98 -3.67 21.77 -4.06
CA LYS A 98 -4.27 23.06 -4.44
C LYS A 98 -5.56 22.93 -5.25
N SER A 99 -5.93 21.70 -5.62
CA SER A 99 -7.05 21.40 -6.50
C SER A 99 -8.21 20.67 -5.79
N ALA A 100 -8.13 20.53 -4.46
CA ALA A 100 -9.17 19.97 -3.60
C ALA A 100 -9.76 21.05 -2.69
#